data_AF-A0A7X9ED19-F1
#
_entry.id   AF-A0A7X9ED19-F1
#
_cell.length_a   1.000
_cell.length_b   1.000
_cell.length_c   1.000
_cell.angle_alpha   90.00
_cell.angle_beta   90.00
_cell.angle_gamma   90.00
#
_symmetry.space_group_name_H-M   'P 1'
#
loop_
_entity.id
_entity.type
_entity.pdbx_description
1 polymer ?
#
loop_
_entity_poly.entity_id
_entity_poly.type
_entity_poly.pdbx_seq_one_letter_code
_entity_poly.pdbx_strand_id
1 'polypeptide(L)'
;GNIMAKIVTQYTRPQFATVRYKVMEKAQKIKREEVEHLEDAERLEDAERLEDAERLKEEIIKRIEICKLPKSKMKSRINILKVIPKEMQPSISEAEVIIAGGRGLKDKKDLALLEELASLLGGQVAVTRPLVEAGWAPYTKQIGLSGRTVRPRLIITCGISGAVQFTACMNTSQCIIAINKDKDAPIFKTAHYGIVGDLYEIIPLLCSKIRTYKFPGEPFSKLASLKDSAGVL
;
A
#
# COMPACT_ATOMS: atom_id res chain seq x y z
N GLY A 1 1.68 -17.00 -7.70
CA GLY A 1 2.52 -16.95 -6.49
C GLY A 1 3.54 -18.06 -6.49
N ASN A 2 3.11 -19.31 -6.57
CA ASN A 2 4.00 -20.47 -6.50
C ASN A 2 4.86 -20.68 -7.76
N ILE A 3 4.49 -20.05 -8.87
CA ILE A 3 5.22 -20.10 -10.14
C ILE A 3 5.48 -18.65 -10.55
N MET A 4 6.72 -18.39 -10.97
CA MET A 4 7.16 -17.15 -11.59
C MET A 4 7.35 -17.40 -13.08
N ALA A 5 6.69 -16.59 -13.92
CA ALA A 5 6.78 -16.72 -15.37
C ALA A 5 7.33 -15.43 -15.97
N LYS A 6 8.22 -15.57 -16.96
CA LYS A 6 8.69 -14.48 -17.81
C LYS A 6 7.89 -14.50 -19.11
N ILE A 7 7.18 -13.42 -19.40
CA ILE A 7 6.34 -13.29 -20.60
C ILE A 7 6.94 -12.20 -21.49
N VAL A 8 7.08 -12.48 -22.79
CA VAL A 8 7.64 -11.53 -23.77
C VAL A 8 6.70 -11.41 -24.96
N THR A 9 6.30 -10.19 -25.31
CA THR A 9 5.47 -9.88 -26.48
C THR A 9 6.35 -9.48 -27.67
N GLN A 10 6.79 -10.46 -28.46
CA GLN A 10 7.79 -10.25 -29.52
C GLN A 10 7.27 -9.35 -30.65
N TYR A 11 6.07 -9.62 -31.15
CA TYR A 11 5.60 -9.08 -32.45
C TYR A 11 4.62 -7.91 -32.35
N THR A 12 3.98 -7.68 -31.20
CA THR A 12 2.94 -6.64 -31.06
C THR A 12 3.45 -5.42 -30.28
N ARG A 13 3.03 -4.23 -30.71
CA ARG A 13 3.39 -2.95 -30.07
C ARG A 13 2.15 -2.06 -29.89
N PRO A 14 2.12 -1.22 -28.84
CA PRO A 14 3.12 -1.14 -27.75
C PRO A 14 3.04 -2.35 -26.79
N GLN A 15 4.11 -2.60 -26.05
CA GLN A 15 4.14 -3.67 -25.04
C GLN A 15 3.47 -3.16 -23.76
N PHE A 16 2.20 -3.48 -23.56
CA PHE A 16 1.49 -3.14 -22.33
C PHE A 16 1.71 -4.17 -21.22
N ALA A 17 1.85 -3.69 -19.99
CA ALA A 17 1.91 -4.52 -18.79
C ALA A 17 1.15 -3.85 -17.62
N THR A 18 0.33 -4.61 -16.90
CA THR A 18 -0.22 -4.17 -15.62
C THR A 18 0.79 -4.48 -14.53
N VAL A 19 1.21 -3.46 -13.77
CA VAL A 19 2.20 -3.61 -12.71
C VAL A 19 1.49 -3.60 -11.36
N ARG A 20 1.82 -4.57 -10.49
CA ARG A 20 1.22 -4.67 -9.16
C ARG A 20 1.68 -3.52 -8.26
N TYR A 21 0.73 -2.96 -7.51
CA TYR A 21 0.98 -1.85 -6.59
C TYR A 21 2.05 -2.19 -5.54
N LYS A 22 2.91 -1.21 -5.21
CA LYS A 22 4.05 -1.32 -4.26
C LYS A 22 5.11 -2.38 -4.58
N VAL A 23 5.18 -2.89 -5.82
CA VAL A 23 6.28 -3.78 -6.25
C VAL A 23 7.51 -3.00 -6.70
N MET A 24 7.32 -1.84 -7.34
CA MET A 24 8.41 -0.96 -7.78
C MET A 24 8.70 0.14 -6.76
N GLU A 25 9.95 0.55 -6.68
CA GLU A 25 10.35 1.73 -5.90
C GLU A 25 9.96 3.01 -6.64
N LYS A 26 9.55 4.03 -5.88
CA LYS A 26 9.31 5.36 -6.47
C LYS A 26 10.66 5.98 -6.81
N ALA A 27 10.78 6.55 -7.99
CA ALA A 27 11.95 7.34 -8.36
C ALA A 27 12.13 8.49 -7.36
N GLN A 28 13.39 8.79 -7.02
CA GLN A 28 13.70 9.97 -6.23
C GLN A 28 13.41 11.22 -7.06
N LYS A 29 12.80 12.22 -6.43
CA LYS A 29 12.67 13.54 -7.06
C LYS A 29 14.05 14.17 -7.08
N ILE A 30 14.65 14.25 -8.27
CA ILE A 30 15.84 15.05 -8.51
C ILE A 30 15.37 16.51 -8.58
N LYS A 31 16.15 17.43 -7.99
CA LYS A 31 15.85 18.86 -8.11
C LYS A 31 15.95 19.26 -9.59
N ARG A 32 15.04 20.12 -10.04
CA ARG A 32 14.85 20.51 -11.45
C ARG A 32 16.11 20.98 -12.18
N GLU A 33 17.16 21.37 -11.46
CA GLU A 33 18.42 21.86 -12.01
C GLU A 33 19.23 20.78 -12.76
N GLU A 34 18.95 19.49 -12.56
CA GLU A 34 19.63 18.37 -13.23
C GLU A 34 18.74 17.59 -14.22
N VAL A 35 17.53 18.08 -14.49
CA VAL A 35 16.60 17.44 -15.42
C VAL A 35 16.49 18.29 -16.66
N GLU A 36 17.09 17.84 -17.77
CA GLU A 36 16.82 18.39 -19.11
C GLU A 36 15.36 18.08 -19.47
N HIS A 37 14.46 18.98 -19.09
CA HIS A 37 13.13 19.02 -19.67
C HIS A 37 13.26 19.63 -21.07
N LEU A 38 12.76 18.92 -22.09
CA LEU A 38 12.55 19.46 -23.44
C LEU A 38 11.67 20.74 -23.48
N GLU A 39 11.12 21.16 -22.34
CA GLU A 39 10.29 22.35 -22.17
C GLU A 39 10.99 23.49 -21.41
N ASP A 40 12.09 23.26 -20.69
CA ASP A 40 12.73 24.25 -19.80
C ASP A 40 14.01 24.89 -20.40
N ALA A 41 14.20 24.85 -21.73
CA ALA A 41 15.35 25.45 -22.44
C ALA A 41 15.36 27.00 -22.45
N GLU A 42 14.67 27.67 -21.52
CA GLU A 42 14.60 29.12 -21.45
C GLU A 42 15.44 29.66 -20.29
N ARG A 43 16.78 29.64 -20.42
CA ARG A 43 17.67 30.53 -19.63
C ARG A 43 19.03 30.77 -20.31
N LEU A 44 18.97 31.66 -21.30
CA LEU A 44 19.94 32.72 -21.64
C LEU A 44 21.41 32.40 -21.99
N GLU A 45 21.85 31.15 -22.16
CA GLU A 45 23.09 30.84 -22.92
C GLU A 45 22.85 29.94 -24.15
N ASP A 46 21.58 29.70 -24.52
CA ASP A 46 21.13 28.58 -25.35
C ASP A 46 20.40 28.98 -26.66
N ALA A 47 20.88 29.98 -27.41
CA ALA A 47 20.20 30.38 -28.67
C ALA A 47 20.21 29.24 -29.72
N GLU A 48 21.32 28.52 -29.89
CA GLU A 48 21.42 27.38 -30.81
C GLU A 48 20.59 26.17 -30.34
N ARG A 49 20.51 25.92 -29.02
CA ARG A 49 19.73 24.80 -28.47
C ARG A 49 18.22 25.05 -28.50
N LEU A 50 17.78 26.30 -28.44
CA LEU A 50 16.37 26.67 -28.60
C LEU A 50 15.89 26.42 -30.03
N GLU A 51 16.67 26.81 -31.05
CA GLU A 51 16.35 26.53 -32.45
C GLU A 51 16.28 25.02 -32.73
N ASP A 52 17.17 24.23 -32.13
CA ASP A 52 17.17 22.77 -32.25
C ASP A 52 16.00 22.11 -31.51
N ALA A 53 15.64 22.59 -30.32
CA ALA A 53 14.49 22.11 -29.57
C ALA A 53 13.16 22.46 -30.26
N GLU A 54 13.03 23.67 -30.81
CA GLU A 54 11.89 24.09 -31.61
C GLU A 54 11.79 23.28 -32.90
N ARG A 55 12.91 23.04 -33.60
CA ARG A 55 12.95 22.11 -34.75
C ARG A 55 12.50 20.71 -34.38
N LEU A 56 12.99 20.16 -33.27
CA LEU A 56 12.63 18.81 -32.82
C LEU A 56 11.14 18.74 -32.46
N LYS A 57 10.61 19.78 -31.82
CA LYS A 57 9.19 19.90 -31.45
C LYS A 57 8.32 20.04 -32.70
N GLU A 58 8.72 20.84 -33.67
CA GLU A 58 8.07 20.94 -34.99
C GLU A 58 8.14 19.62 -35.76
N GLU A 59 9.25 18.89 -35.68
CA GLU A 59 9.43 17.58 -36.32
C GLU A 59 8.55 16.50 -35.66
N ILE A 60 8.45 16.52 -34.33
CA ILE A 60 7.55 15.66 -33.56
C ILE A 60 6.09 16.00 -33.90
N ILE A 61 5.70 17.28 -33.91
CA ILE A 61 4.34 17.72 -34.25
C ILE A 61 3.99 17.37 -35.70
N LYS A 62 4.94 17.50 -36.64
CA LYS A 62 4.75 17.04 -38.03
C LYS A 62 4.54 15.52 -38.12
N ARG A 63 5.07 14.74 -37.17
CA ARG A 63 4.88 13.28 -37.08
C ARG A 63 3.67 12.87 -36.23
N ILE A 64 3.05 13.79 -35.51
CA ILE A 64 1.83 13.51 -34.73
C ILE A 64 0.64 13.56 -35.67
N GLU A 65 0.16 12.38 -36.06
CA GLU A 65 -1.14 12.26 -36.70
C GLU A 65 -2.23 12.30 -35.63
N ILE A 66 -2.95 13.42 -35.53
CA ILE A 66 -4.07 13.58 -34.61
C ILE A 66 -5.26 12.78 -35.13
N CYS A 67 -5.34 11.53 -34.72
CA CYS A 67 -6.47 10.64 -35.02
C CYS A 67 -7.74 11.13 -34.30
N LYS A 68 -8.60 11.86 -35.03
CA LYS A 68 -9.91 12.29 -34.52
C LYS A 68 -10.82 11.08 -34.33
N LEU A 69 -11.18 10.78 -33.07
CA LEU A 69 -12.21 9.77 -32.81
C LEU A 69 -13.58 10.31 -33.24
N PRO A 70 -14.34 9.58 -34.09
CA PRO A 70 -15.69 10.00 -34.43
C PRO A 70 -16.58 9.98 -33.18
N LYS A 71 -17.42 11.02 -33.02
CA LYS A 71 -18.31 11.20 -31.85
C LYS A 71 -19.23 9.99 -31.59
N SER A 72 -19.56 9.21 -32.64
CA SER A 72 -20.32 7.96 -32.52
C SER A 72 -19.61 6.89 -31.68
N LYS A 73 -18.28 6.82 -31.73
CA LYS A 73 -17.45 5.89 -30.93
C LYS A 73 -17.21 6.39 -29.50
N MET A 74 -17.56 7.64 -29.19
CA MET A 74 -17.53 8.16 -27.81
C MET A 74 -18.79 7.83 -27.01
N LYS A 75 -19.82 7.24 -27.65
CA LYS A 75 -21.00 6.76 -26.93
C LYS A 75 -20.66 5.47 -26.17
N SER A 76 -20.41 5.61 -24.88
CA SER A 76 -20.32 4.46 -23.97
C SER A 76 -21.64 3.70 -23.97
N ARG A 77 -21.58 2.36 -23.97
CA ARG A 77 -22.74 1.49 -23.71
C ARG A 77 -23.14 1.47 -22.22
N ILE A 78 -22.37 2.15 -21.37
CA ILE A 78 -22.59 2.23 -19.93
C ILE A 78 -23.37 3.50 -19.63
N ASN A 79 -24.58 3.34 -19.08
CA ASN A 79 -25.35 4.45 -18.51
C ASN A 79 -25.03 4.59 -17.02
N ILE A 80 -24.32 5.65 -16.63
CA ILE A 80 -23.98 5.92 -15.23
C ILE A 80 -25.22 6.51 -14.56
N LEU A 81 -25.93 5.71 -13.77
CA LEU A 81 -27.15 6.16 -13.08
C LEU A 81 -26.85 7.12 -11.93
N LYS A 82 -25.82 6.81 -11.13
CA LYS A 82 -25.47 7.59 -9.93
C LYS A 82 -24.01 7.38 -9.57
N VAL A 83 -23.29 8.47 -9.30
CA VAL A 83 -21.97 8.45 -8.68
C VAL A 83 -22.13 8.89 -7.24
N ILE A 84 -21.84 7.99 -6.30
CA ILE A 84 -21.90 8.30 -4.86
C ILE A 84 -20.46 8.52 -4.39
N PRO A 85 -20.04 9.75 -4.10
CA PRO A 85 -18.74 9.99 -3.48
C PRO A 85 -18.75 9.33 -2.09
N LYS A 86 -17.83 8.39 -1.87
CA LYS A 86 -17.58 7.82 -0.55
C LYS A 86 -16.47 8.63 0.11
N GLU A 87 -16.61 8.91 1.40
CA GLU A 87 -15.51 9.45 2.20
C GLU A 87 -14.29 8.55 2.05
N MET A 88 -13.13 9.18 1.85
CA MET A 88 -11.88 8.49 1.64
C MET A 88 -11.43 7.86 2.95
N GLN A 89 -11.92 6.65 3.21
CA GLN A 89 -11.41 5.87 4.34
C GLN A 89 -10.03 5.33 3.96
N PRO A 90 -9.02 5.56 4.81
CA PRO A 90 -7.67 5.13 4.50
C PRO A 90 -7.65 3.60 4.36
N SER A 91 -7.19 3.14 3.21
CA SER A 91 -7.19 1.72 2.88
C SER A 91 -6.06 1.02 3.62
N ILE A 92 -6.36 -0.14 4.23
CA ILE A 92 -5.33 -0.99 4.84
C ILE A 92 -4.22 -1.42 3.86
N SER A 93 -4.44 -1.34 2.55
CA SER A 93 -3.40 -1.61 1.53
C SER A 93 -2.31 -0.52 1.50
N GLU A 94 -2.63 0.68 1.95
CA GLU A 94 -1.71 1.82 1.96
C GLU A 94 -0.93 1.93 3.27
N ALA A 95 -1.46 1.38 4.36
CA ALA A 95 -0.84 1.39 5.68
C ALA A 95 0.61 0.89 5.68
N GLU A 96 1.49 1.62 6.39
CA GLU A 96 2.87 1.21 6.62
C GLU A 96 3.01 0.23 7.79
N VAL A 97 2.12 0.34 8.78
CA VAL A 97 2.04 -0.54 9.94
C VAL A 97 0.63 -1.12 10.04
N ILE A 98 0.53 -2.43 10.20
CA ILE A 98 -0.75 -3.14 10.34
C ILE A 98 -0.75 -4.01 11.59
N ILE A 99 -1.79 -3.88 12.41
CA ILE A 99 -2.07 -4.80 13.51
C ILE A 99 -3.25 -5.67 13.09
N ALA A 100 -3.01 -6.95 12.84
CA ALA A 100 -3.99 -7.87 12.27
C ALA A 100 -4.59 -8.81 13.33
N GLY A 101 -5.91 -8.80 13.50
CA GLY A 101 -6.65 -9.66 14.42
C GLY A 101 -7.25 -10.90 13.78
N GLY A 102 -7.15 -12.04 14.47
CA GLY A 102 -7.72 -13.33 14.07
C GLY A 102 -8.73 -13.90 15.04
N ARG A 103 -9.12 -15.17 14.79
CA ARG A 103 -10.01 -15.95 15.66
C ARG A 103 -9.50 -16.17 17.09
N GLY A 104 -8.23 -15.85 17.37
CA GLY A 104 -7.71 -15.88 18.73
C GLY A 104 -8.31 -14.81 19.65
N LEU A 105 -8.89 -13.74 19.08
CA LEU A 105 -9.69 -12.79 19.84
C LEU A 105 -11.03 -13.42 20.25
N LYS A 106 -11.44 -13.23 21.50
CA LYS A 106 -12.65 -13.85 22.07
C LYS A 106 -13.91 -13.01 21.83
N ASP A 107 -13.78 -11.69 21.89
CA ASP A 107 -14.89 -10.75 21.75
C ASP A 107 -14.58 -9.58 20.81
N LYS A 108 -15.63 -8.98 20.26
CA LYS A 108 -15.52 -7.77 19.42
C LYS A 108 -14.85 -6.60 20.14
N LYS A 109 -15.00 -6.51 21.47
CA LYS A 109 -14.38 -5.47 22.31
C LYS A 109 -12.86 -5.57 22.32
N ASP A 110 -12.31 -6.75 22.06
CA ASP A 110 -10.86 -6.97 22.05
C ASP A 110 -10.17 -6.33 20.85
N LEU A 111 -10.93 -5.91 19.83
CA LEU A 111 -10.39 -5.06 18.77
C LEU A 111 -9.83 -3.75 19.32
N ALA A 112 -10.38 -3.22 20.43
CA ALA A 112 -9.86 -2.02 21.07
C ALA A 112 -8.40 -2.18 21.53
N LEU A 113 -8.01 -3.40 21.94
CA LEU A 113 -6.63 -3.71 22.31
C LEU A 113 -5.68 -3.59 21.11
N LEU A 114 -6.15 -4.02 19.93
CA LEU A 114 -5.39 -3.87 18.68
C LEU A 114 -5.36 -2.43 18.21
N GLU A 115 -6.44 -1.69 18.40
CA GLU A 115 -6.55 -0.27 18.04
C GLU A 115 -5.61 0.58 18.90
N GLU A 116 -5.45 0.27 20.19
CA GLU A 116 -4.46 0.93 21.05
C GLU A 116 -3.03 0.72 20.53
N LEU A 117 -2.64 -0.52 20.24
CA LEU A 117 -1.32 -0.82 19.71
C LEU A 117 -1.09 -0.16 18.33
N ALA A 118 -2.11 -0.18 17.47
CA ALA A 118 -2.06 0.47 16.17
C ALA A 118 -1.86 1.99 16.32
N SER A 119 -2.58 2.61 17.24
CA SER A 119 -2.47 4.05 17.53
C SER A 119 -1.05 4.44 17.98
N LEU A 120 -0.45 3.66 18.89
CA LEU A 120 0.92 3.89 19.36
C LEU A 120 1.98 3.79 18.25
N LEU A 121 1.74 2.94 17.25
CA LEU A 121 2.66 2.72 16.14
C LEU A 121 2.32 3.52 14.87
N GLY A 122 1.28 4.36 14.89
CA GLY A 122 0.81 5.08 13.71
C GLY A 122 0.29 4.15 12.60
N GLY A 123 -0.23 2.98 12.97
CA GLY A 123 -0.69 1.93 12.08
C GLY A 123 -2.21 1.83 11.98
N GLN A 124 -2.66 0.80 11.26
CA GLN A 124 -4.08 0.49 11.10
C GLN A 124 -4.41 -0.93 11.58
N VAL A 125 -5.63 -1.10 12.10
CA VAL A 125 -6.15 -2.42 12.42
C VAL A 125 -6.75 -3.09 11.19
N ALA A 126 -6.36 -4.34 10.97
CA ALA A 126 -6.94 -5.21 9.97
C ALA A 126 -7.45 -6.51 10.61
N VAL A 127 -8.29 -7.24 9.91
CA VAL A 127 -8.88 -8.49 10.42
C VAL A 127 -8.87 -9.60 9.39
N THR A 128 -8.96 -10.85 9.88
CA THR A 128 -9.21 -12.03 9.04
C THR A 128 -10.69 -12.17 8.66
N ARG A 129 -10.98 -12.94 7.60
CA ARG A 129 -12.35 -13.22 7.12
C ARG A 129 -13.32 -13.68 8.23
N PRO A 130 -12.96 -14.61 9.14
CA PRO A 130 -13.89 -15.04 10.20
C PRO A 130 -14.41 -13.89 11.08
N LEU A 131 -13.59 -12.87 11.35
CA LEU A 131 -14.03 -11.72 12.16
C LEU A 131 -14.95 -10.77 11.38
N VAL A 132 -14.79 -10.68 10.06
CA VAL A 132 -15.71 -9.93 9.19
C VAL A 132 -17.05 -10.65 9.10
N GLU A 133 -17.02 -11.98 8.91
CA GLU A 133 -18.21 -12.83 8.90
C GLU A 133 -18.96 -12.78 10.24
N ALA A 134 -18.24 -12.65 11.35
CA ALA A 134 -18.81 -12.42 12.68
C ALA A 134 -19.32 -10.98 12.91
N GLY A 135 -19.16 -10.06 11.96
CA GLY A 135 -19.63 -8.67 12.05
C GLY A 135 -18.78 -7.77 12.96
N TRP A 136 -17.52 -8.15 13.23
CA TRP A 136 -16.66 -7.39 14.15
C TRP A 136 -16.00 -6.19 13.48
N ALA A 137 -15.69 -6.29 12.19
CA ALA A 137 -15.11 -5.21 11.40
C ALA A 137 -15.69 -5.22 9.98
N PRO A 138 -15.70 -4.06 9.29
CA PRO A 138 -16.17 -3.99 7.92
C PRO A 138 -15.24 -4.76 6.99
N TYR A 139 -15.79 -5.22 5.87
CA TYR A 139 -15.04 -5.90 4.81
C TYR A 139 -13.84 -5.08 4.29
N THR A 140 -13.88 -3.75 4.41
CA THR A 140 -12.76 -2.87 4.03
C THR A 140 -11.47 -3.13 4.80
N LYS A 141 -11.55 -3.67 6.03
CA LYS A 141 -10.43 -4.04 6.90
C LYS A 141 -9.99 -5.52 6.73
N GLN A 142 -10.56 -6.27 5.78
CA GLN A 142 -10.24 -7.68 5.59
C GLN A 142 -8.92 -7.90 4.84
N ILE A 143 -8.03 -8.72 5.41
CA ILE A 143 -6.87 -9.28 4.70
C ILE A 143 -7.18 -10.71 4.26
N GLY A 144 -6.93 -11.01 2.98
CA GLY A 144 -7.05 -12.35 2.40
C GLY A 144 -7.33 -12.32 0.90
N LEU A 145 -7.35 -13.49 0.26
CA LEU A 145 -7.57 -13.61 -1.20
C LEU A 145 -8.88 -12.96 -1.67
N SER A 146 -9.94 -13.09 -0.87
CA SER A 146 -11.23 -12.44 -1.13
C SER A 146 -11.34 -11.06 -0.48
N GLY A 147 -10.27 -10.53 0.11
CA GLY A 147 -10.20 -9.20 0.72
C GLY A 147 -9.10 -8.37 0.05
N ARG A 148 -8.27 -7.70 0.86
CA ARG A 148 -7.15 -6.90 0.36
C ARG A 148 -5.82 -7.64 0.52
N THR A 149 -4.96 -7.49 -0.48
CA THR A 149 -3.52 -7.72 -0.32
C THR A 149 -2.90 -6.47 0.31
N VAL A 150 -2.01 -6.67 1.27
CA VAL A 150 -1.27 -5.62 1.95
C VAL A 150 0.24 -5.86 1.83
N ARG A 151 1.01 -4.79 1.82
CA ARG A 151 2.49 -4.83 1.83
C ARG A 151 3.03 -3.74 2.78
N PRO A 152 2.74 -3.83 4.08
CA PRO A 152 3.27 -2.90 5.07
C PRO A 152 4.77 -3.11 5.33
N ARG A 153 5.40 -2.12 5.96
CA ARG A 153 6.74 -2.25 6.54
C ARG A 153 6.72 -3.15 7.77
N LEU A 154 5.67 -3.05 8.57
CA LEU A 154 5.46 -3.88 9.76
C LEU A 154 4.04 -4.43 9.78
N ILE A 155 3.91 -5.73 9.97
CA ILE A 155 2.64 -6.36 10.32
C ILE A 155 2.79 -7.22 11.57
N ILE A 156 1.91 -6.98 12.56
CA ILE A 156 1.83 -7.78 13.78
C ILE A 156 0.53 -8.56 13.73
N THR A 157 0.61 -9.89 13.67
CA THR A 157 -0.56 -10.78 13.65
C THR A 157 -0.87 -11.30 15.04
N CYS A 158 -2.07 -11.03 15.54
CA CYS A 158 -2.52 -11.40 16.87
C CYS A 158 -3.60 -12.46 16.78
N GLY A 159 -3.30 -13.68 17.24
CA GLY A 159 -4.28 -14.78 17.26
C GLY A 159 -4.71 -15.27 15.87
N ILE A 160 -3.79 -15.23 14.90
CA ILE A 160 -4.01 -15.69 13.52
C ILE A 160 -3.26 -17.00 13.30
N SER A 161 -3.94 -18.03 12.80
CA SER A 161 -3.33 -19.34 12.55
C SER A 161 -2.40 -19.38 11.34
N GLY A 162 -2.57 -18.46 10.37
CA GLY A 162 -1.72 -18.39 9.18
C GLY A 162 -2.17 -19.27 8.02
N ALA A 163 -3.48 -19.39 7.79
CA ALA A 163 -4.02 -20.05 6.60
C ALA A 163 -3.44 -19.44 5.31
N VAL A 164 -3.20 -20.27 4.29
CA VAL A 164 -2.55 -19.86 3.02
C VAL A 164 -3.25 -18.67 2.37
N GLN A 165 -4.57 -18.58 2.49
CA GLN A 165 -5.36 -17.48 1.92
C GLN A 165 -5.06 -16.13 2.59
N PHE A 166 -4.67 -16.14 3.86
CA PHE A 166 -4.24 -14.95 4.59
C PHE A 166 -2.77 -14.65 4.31
N THR A 167 -1.87 -15.64 4.48
CA THR A 167 -0.42 -15.42 4.35
C THR A 167 -0.03 -15.02 2.92
N ALA A 168 -0.68 -15.56 1.88
CA ALA A 168 -0.44 -15.14 0.48
C ALA A 168 -0.72 -13.65 0.23
N CYS A 169 -1.47 -12.98 1.11
CA CYS A 169 -1.83 -11.57 1.00
C CYS A 169 -0.97 -10.63 1.85
N MET A 170 -0.05 -11.16 2.66
CA MET A 170 0.80 -10.39 3.57
C MET A 170 2.25 -10.88 3.66
N ASN A 171 2.60 -12.02 3.05
CA ASN A 171 3.95 -12.59 3.07
C ASN A 171 5.03 -11.69 2.48
N THR A 172 4.65 -10.71 1.66
CA THR A 172 5.58 -9.73 1.07
C THR A 172 5.84 -8.50 1.95
N SER A 173 5.32 -8.48 3.18
CA SER A 173 5.59 -7.43 4.17
C SER A 173 7.06 -7.47 4.60
N GLN A 174 7.65 -6.31 4.88
CA GLN A 174 9.08 -6.25 5.24
C GLN A 174 9.38 -6.91 6.59
N CYS A 175 8.53 -6.70 7.59
CA CYS A 175 8.62 -7.34 8.90
C CYS A 175 7.28 -7.92 9.30
N ILE A 176 7.29 -9.15 9.80
CA ILE A 176 6.12 -9.94 10.19
C ILE A 176 6.38 -10.46 11.60
N ILE A 177 5.59 -9.99 12.56
CA ILE A 177 5.63 -10.45 13.94
C ILE A 177 4.36 -11.23 14.21
N ALA A 178 4.46 -12.44 14.75
CA ALA A 178 3.30 -13.27 15.08
C ALA A 178 3.19 -13.48 16.58
N ILE A 179 1.99 -13.24 17.12
CA ILE A 179 1.61 -13.51 18.51
C ILE A 179 0.50 -14.57 18.47
N ASN A 180 0.80 -15.76 18.98
CA ASN A 180 -0.18 -16.84 19.05
C ASN A 180 0.07 -17.72 20.27
N LYS A 181 -1.00 -18.24 20.88
CA LYS A 181 -0.90 -19.18 22.00
C LYS A 181 -0.45 -20.57 21.54
N ASP A 182 -0.85 -20.96 20.34
CA ASP A 182 -0.48 -22.23 19.73
C ASP A 182 0.91 -22.13 19.09
N LYS A 183 1.91 -22.79 19.69
CA LYS A 183 3.30 -22.84 19.21
C LYS A 183 3.46 -23.48 17.82
N ASP A 184 2.51 -24.34 17.42
CA ASP A 184 2.57 -25.10 16.18
C ASP A 184 1.79 -24.40 15.04
N ALA A 185 1.30 -23.17 15.29
CA ALA A 185 0.52 -22.40 14.33
C ALA A 185 1.32 -22.13 13.03
N PRO A 186 0.74 -22.41 11.84
CA PRO A 186 1.39 -22.19 10.54
C PRO A 186 1.91 -20.77 10.29
N ILE A 187 1.34 -19.75 10.96
CA ILE A 187 1.79 -18.36 10.84
C ILE A 187 3.27 -18.20 11.18
N PHE A 188 3.80 -19.00 12.11
CA PHE A 188 5.21 -18.93 12.51
C PHE A 188 6.16 -19.34 11.39
N LYS A 189 5.71 -20.10 10.38
CA LYS A 189 6.52 -20.42 9.19
C LYS A 189 6.74 -19.22 8.28
N THR A 190 5.87 -18.22 8.35
CA THR A 190 5.95 -16.98 7.54
C THR A 190 6.43 -15.79 8.37
N ALA A 191 6.35 -15.87 9.70
CA ALA A 191 6.76 -14.78 10.59
C ALA A 191 8.29 -14.65 10.64
N HIS A 192 8.76 -13.41 10.70
CA HIS A 192 10.16 -13.10 10.97
C HIS A 192 10.46 -13.20 12.47
N TYR A 193 9.48 -12.84 13.30
CA TYR A 193 9.54 -12.96 14.76
C TYR A 193 8.27 -13.63 15.28
N GLY A 194 8.40 -14.60 16.19
CA GLY A 194 7.28 -15.30 16.79
C GLY A 194 7.29 -15.18 18.31
N ILE A 195 6.14 -14.88 18.90
CA ILE A 195 5.90 -14.86 20.34
C ILE A 195 4.80 -15.87 20.64
N VAL A 196 5.16 -16.89 21.42
CA VAL A 196 4.21 -17.89 21.90
C VAL A 196 3.67 -17.44 23.25
N GLY A 197 2.37 -17.17 23.33
CA GLY A 197 1.72 -16.77 24.58
C GLY A 197 0.35 -16.15 24.39
N ASP A 198 -0.23 -15.67 25.49
CA ASP A 198 -1.56 -15.05 25.46
C ASP A 198 -1.48 -13.60 24.94
N LEU A 199 -2.33 -13.28 23.95
CA LEU A 199 -2.42 -11.96 23.37
C LEU A 199 -2.86 -10.90 24.39
N TYR A 200 -3.68 -11.27 25.38
CA TYR A 200 -4.17 -10.35 26.42
C TYR A 200 -3.09 -9.97 27.44
N GLU A 201 -1.99 -10.72 27.50
CA GLU A 201 -0.84 -10.40 28.35
C GLU A 201 0.22 -9.66 27.52
N ILE A 202 0.51 -10.17 26.33
CA ILE A 202 1.60 -9.68 25.48
C ILE A 202 1.29 -8.28 24.92
N ILE A 203 0.07 -8.04 24.43
CA ILE A 203 -0.24 -6.76 23.78
C ILE A 203 -0.21 -5.59 24.78
N PRO A 204 -0.84 -5.67 25.98
CA PRO A 204 -0.71 -4.60 26.98
C PRO A 204 0.74 -4.37 27.43
N LEU A 205 1.52 -5.43 27.61
CA LEU A 205 2.94 -5.32 27.95
C LEU A 205 3.71 -4.57 26.86
N LEU A 206 3.45 -4.92 25.59
CA LEU A 206 4.06 -4.26 24.44
C LEU A 206 3.67 -2.78 24.38
N CYS A 207 2.39 -2.46 24.56
CA CYS A 207 1.89 -1.08 24.62
C CYS A 207 2.60 -0.28 25.74
N SER A 208 2.71 -0.85 26.94
CA SER A 208 3.40 -0.23 28.08
C SER A 208 4.88 0.02 27.80
N LYS A 209 5.58 -0.96 27.21
CA LYS A 209 6.98 -0.82 26.82
C LYS A 209 7.16 0.24 25.74
N ILE A 210 6.31 0.27 24.71
CA ILE A 210 6.37 1.28 23.63
C ILE A 210 6.17 2.70 24.20
N ARG A 211 5.25 2.89 25.14
CA ARG A 211 5.02 4.19 25.80
C ARG A 211 6.24 4.65 26.62
N THR A 212 6.93 3.71 27.26
CA THR A 212 8.09 4.01 28.12
C THR A 212 9.37 4.20 27.30
N TYR A 213 9.46 3.54 26.15
CA TYR A 213 10.63 3.58 25.30
C TYR A 213 10.70 4.91 24.54
N LYS A 214 11.63 5.79 24.94
CA LYS A 214 11.98 6.98 24.15
C LYS A 214 12.75 6.50 22.92
N PHE A 215 12.10 6.50 21.75
CA PHE A 215 12.80 6.25 20.49
C PHE A 215 13.95 7.27 20.35
N PRO A 216 15.19 6.84 20.06
CA PRO A 216 16.24 7.74 19.60
C PRO A 216 15.88 8.18 18.16
N GLY A 217 15.02 9.20 18.06
CA GLY A 217 14.44 9.68 16.80
C GLY A 217 13.02 10.23 17.01
N GLU A 218 12.52 11.06 16.08
CA GLU A 218 11.17 11.64 16.19
C GLU A 218 10.10 10.53 16.37
N PRO A 219 9.10 10.74 17.25
CA PRO A 219 8.08 9.73 17.51
C PRO A 219 7.30 9.41 16.23
N PHE A 220 6.97 8.13 16.02
CA PHE A 220 6.20 7.65 14.86
C PHE A 220 4.87 8.42 14.65
N SER A 221 4.29 8.98 15.72
CA SER A 221 3.12 9.85 15.66
C SER A 221 3.35 11.15 14.87
N LYS A 222 4.56 11.72 14.89
CA LYS A 222 4.92 12.91 14.11
C LYS A 222 5.06 12.62 12.62
N LEU A 223 5.56 11.44 12.25
CA LEU A 223 5.68 11.00 10.85
C LEU A 223 4.32 10.85 10.15
N ALA A 224 3.25 10.53 10.89
CA ALA A 224 1.89 10.56 10.37
C ALA A 224 1.42 12.00 10.13
N SER A 225 1.63 12.91 11.10
CA SER A 225 1.24 14.33 10.96
C SER A 225 2.03 15.11 9.90
N LEU A 226 3.27 14.71 9.60
CA LEU A 226 4.09 15.33 8.54
C LEU A 226 3.58 15.01 7.13
N LYS A 227 2.84 13.92 6.93
CA LYS A 227 2.23 13.60 5.63
C LYS A 227 0.96 14.41 5.37
N ASP A 228 0.21 14.75 6.41
CA ASP A 228 -1.00 15.59 6.29
C ASP A 228 -0.67 17.07 6.10
N SER A 229 0.52 17.52 6.52
CA SER A 229 0.99 18.90 6.38
C SER A 229 1.81 19.17 5.11
N ALA A 230 2.21 18.14 4.36
CA ALA A 230 2.91 18.27 3.07
C ALA A 230 1.95 18.41 1.86
N GLY A 231 0.68 18.76 2.12
CA GLY A 231 -0.40 18.78 1.14
C GLY A 231 -1.22 20.06 1.11
N VAL A 232 -0.62 21.22 1.38
CA VAL A 232 -1.10 22.53 0.90
C VAL A 232 0.10 23.47 0.79
N LEU A 233 0.73 23.51 -0.39
CA LEU A 233 1.41 24.65 -1.01
C LEU A 233 1.73 24.28 -2.46
#